data_AF-Q9M284-F1
#
_entry.id   AF-Q9M284-F1
#
_cell.length_a   1.000
_cell.length_b   1.000
_cell.length_c   1.000
_cell.angle_alpha   90.00
_cell.angle_beta   90.00
_cell.angle_gamma   90.00
#
_symmetry.space_group_name_H-M   'P 1'
#
loop_
_entity.id
_entity.type
_entity.pdbx_description
1 polymer ?
#
loop_
_entity_poly.entity_id
_entity_poly.type
_entity_poly.pdbx_seq_one_letter_code
_entity_poly.pdbx_strand_id
1 'polypeptide(L)'
;MSYSESLMEFPHALDIITELQLSKDIQEVPPWVKGMSRLRVLRLYDCNNLVSLPQLSNSLSWIDANNCKSLERMDCCFNNPEIRLQFANCFKLNQEARDLIMHTSTSRYAMLPGTQIPACFNHRATAGGLLPIKLNVSPLPTSLRFQACIRLVIRANKIRESSTLVTSMELVFEFRTSSIKWNIRECGLLQIMEVPSYS
;
A
#
# COMPACT_ATOMS: atom_id res chain seq x y z
N MET A 1 29.39 -12.44 -15.98
CA MET A 1 28.14 -13.11 -15.59
C MET A 1 27.37 -12.14 -14.73
N SER A 2 26.13 -11.84 -15.10
CA SER A 2 25.24 -11.08 -14.21
C SER A 2 24.91 -11.97 -12.99
N TYR A 3 24.74 -11.39 -11.80
CA TYR A 3 24.40 -12.18 -10.58
C TYR A 3 23.13 -13.04 -10.78
N SER A 4 22.24 -12.65 -11.69
CA SER A 4 21.04 -13.41 -12.09
C SER A 4 21.33 -14.70 -12.85
N GLU A 5 22.41 -14.77 -13.63
CA GLU A 5 22.81 -15.99 -14.35
C GLU A 5 23.33 -17.05 -13.38
N SER A 6 24.11 -16.63 -12.39
CA SER A 6 24.64 -17.54 -11.36
C SER A 6 23.56 -18.07 -10.41
N LEU A 7 22.47 -17.34 -10.18
CA LEU A 7 21.38 -17.80 -9.31
C LEU A 7 20.63 -19.00 -9.91
N MET A 8 20.57 -19.09 -11.24
CA MET A 8 19.93 -20.18 -11.97
C MET A 8 20.73 -21.49 -11.92
N GLU A 9 22.03 -21.43 -11.60
CA GLU A 9 22.87 -22.61 -11.41
C GLU A 9 22.56 -23.35 -10.10
N PHE A 10 21.86 -22.71 -9.16
CA PHE A 10 21.53 -23.26 -7.85
C PHE A 10 20.01 -23.23 -7.62
N PRO A 11 19.23 -24.13 -8.23
CA PRO A 11 17.77 -24.15 -8.09
C PRO A 11 17.31 -24.29 -6.65
N HIS A 12 18.05 -25.02 -5.79
CA HIS A 12 17.75 -25.14 -4.36
C HIS A 12 17.85 -23.80 -3.61
N ALA A 13 18.64 -22.85 -4.11
CA ALA A 13 18.72 -21.51 -3.52
C ALA A 13 17.40 -20.75 -3.71
N LEU A 14 16.70 -20.94 -4.83
CA LEU A 14 15.41 -20.30 -5.12
C LEU A 14 14.34 -20.68 -4.10
N ASP A 15 14.40 -21.90 -3.57
CA ASP A 15 13.45 -22.42 -2.58
C ASP A 15 13.70 -21.90 -1.15
N ILE A 16 14.88 -21.37 -0.86
CA ILE A 16 15.25 -20.87 0.49
C ILE A 16 15.28 -19.34 0.57
N ILE A 17 15.40 -18.64 -0.56
CA ILE A 17 15.47 -17.18 -0.59
C ILE A 17 14.16 -16.59 -0.06
N THR A 18 14.30 -15.75 0.97
CA THR A 18 13.19 -15.03 1.60
C THR A 18 13.18 -13.55 1.25
N GLU A 19 14.30 -13.00 0.77
CA GLU A 19 14.46 -11.60 0.43
C GLU A 19 15.27 -11.46 -0.86
N LEU A 20 14.72 -10.71 -1.81
CA LEU A 20 15.35 -10.46 -3.10
C LEU A 20 15.36 -8.96 -3.38
N GLN A 21 16.53 -8.46 -3.74
CA GLN A 21 16.70 -7.12 -4.27
C GLN A 21 17.22 -7.22 -5.70
N LEU A 22 16.50 -6.62 -6.64
CA LEU A 22 16.93 -6.56 -8.03
C LEU A 22 17.69 -5.25 -8.32
N SER A 23 18.49 -5.27 -9.40
CA SER A 23 19.22 -4.08 -9.86
C SER A 23 18.26 -3.01 -10.37
N LYS A 24 18.66 -1.74 -10.27
CA LYS A 24 17.89 -0.59 -10.77
C LYS A 24 17.75 -0.56 -12.29
N ASP A 25 18.65 -1.26 -12.98
CA ASP A 25 18.71 -1.27 -14.45
C ASP A 25 17.84 -2.35 -15.09
N ILE A 26 17.12 -3.15 -14.29
CA ILE A 26 16.22 -4.18 -14.82
C ILE A 26 15.12 -3.53 -15.67
N GLN A 27 14.85 -4.16 -16.81
CA GLN A 27 13.71 -3.81 -17.67
C GLN A 27 12.50 -4.70 -17.37
N GLU A 28 12.75 -5.92 -16.90
CA GLU A 28 11.76 -6.92 -16.58
C GLU A 28 12.17 -7.69 -15.33
N VAL A 29 11.20 -8.10 -14.51
CA VAL A 29 11.45 -9.00 -13.39
C VAL A 29 11.66 -10.41 -13.93
N PRO A 30 12.76 -11.09 -13.58
CA PRO A 30 13.04 -12.41 -14.11
C PRO A 30 11.94 -13.44 -13.78
N PRO A 31 11.60 -14.36 -14.71
CA PRO A 31 10.51 -15.33 -14.53
C PRO A 31 10.65 -16.24 -13.29
N TRP A 32 11.89 -16.54 -12.89
CA TRP A 32 12.18 -17.41 -11.74
C TRP A 32 11.77 -16.82 -10.40
N VAL A 33 11.55 -15.49 -10.31
CA VAL A 33 11.04 -14.84 -9.09
C VAL A 33 9.66 -15.39 -8.71
N LYS A 34 8.84 -15.76 -9.70
CA LYS A 34 7.56 -16.43 -9.47
C LYS A 34 7.72 -17.80 -8.80
N GLY A 35 8.81 -18.50 -9.10
CA GLY A 35 9.13 -19.82 -8.55
C GLY A 35 9.64 -19.79 -7.10
N MET A 36 10.00 -18.62 -6.57
CA MET A 36 10.51 -18.48 -5.20
C MET A 36 9.39 -18.60 -4.17
N SER A 37 9.04 -19.84 -3.82
CA SER A 37 7.92 -20.19 -2.93
C SER A 37 8.03 -19.64 -1.50
N ARG A 38 9.23 -19.24 -1.07
CA ARG A 38 9.49 -18.67 0.27
C ARG A 38 9.78 -17.18 0.26
N LEU A 39 9.76 -16.52 -0.90
CA LEU A 39 10.07 -15.11 -1.01
C LEU A 39 9.07 -14.26 -0.22
N ARG A 40 9.54 -13.54 0.80
CA ARG A 40 8.76 -12.67 1.67
C ARG A 40 8.92 -11.20 1.32
N VAL A 41 10.08 -10.81 0.81
CA VAL A 41 10.42 -9.41 0.52
C VAL A 41 10.98 -9.29 -0.89
N LEU A 42 10.38 -8.42 -1.70
CA LEU A 42 10.88 -8.06 -3.04
C LEU A 42 11.17 -6.56 -3.11
N ARG A 43 12.43 -6.19 -3.36
CA ARG A 43 12.86 -4.79 -3.51
C ARG A 43 13.22 -4.47 -4.96
N LEU A 44 12.54 -3.47 -5.48
CA LEU A 44 12.61 -2.93 -6.84
C LEU A 44 12.77 -1.40 -6.81
N TYR A 45 13.16 -0.79 -5.68
CA TYR A 45 13.24 0.66 -5.57
C TYR A 45 14.17 1.26 -6.65
N ASP A 46 13.76 2.39 -7.23
CA ASP A 46 14.45 3.09 -8.32
C ASP A 46 14.64 2.27 -9.63
N CYS A 47 13.87 1.20 -9.86
CA CYS A 47 13.88 0.47 -11.14
C CYS A 47 13.17 1.28 -12.23
N ASN A 48 13.85 2.29 -12.77
CA ASN A 48 13.26 3.28 -13.68
C ASN A 48 12.98 2.73 -15.09
N ASN A 49 13.55 1.59 -15.46
CA ASN A 49 13.31 0.95 -16.76
C ASN A 49 12.25 -0.17 -16.68
N LEU A 50 11.80 -0.52 -15.48
CA LEU A 50 10.81 -1.58 -15.27
C LEU A 50 9.42 -1.09 -15.68
N VAL A 51 8.83 -1.73 -16.70
CA VAL A 51 7.52 -1.32 -17.26
C VAL A 51 6.36 -2.11 -16.64
N SER A 52 6.59 -3.37 -16.26
CA SER A 52 5.54 -4.23 -15.72
C SER A 52 6.04 -5.19 -14.65
N LEU A 53 5.16 -5.51 -13.70
CA LEU A 53 5.37 -6.61 -12.76
C LEU A 53 4.69 -7.89 -13.27
N PRO A 54 5.42 -9.02 -13.37
CA PRO A 54 4.82 -10.31 -13.68
C PRO A 54 4.06 -10.85 -12.47
N GLN A 55 3.42 -12.00 -12.62
CA GLN A 55 2.90 -12.76 -11.47
C GLN A 55 4.00 -13.07 -10.46
N LEU A 56 3.74 -12.74 -9.20
CA LEU A 56 4.66 -12.97 -8.08
C LEU A 56 4.15 -14.09 -7.18
N SER A 57 5.04 -14.62 -6.33
CA SER A 57 4.66 -15.65 -5.36
C SER A 57 3.67 -15.13 -4.31
N ASN A 58 2.69 -15.96 -3.95
CA ASN A 58 1.73 -15.69 -2.87
C ASN A 58 2.39 -15.59 -1.49
N SER A 59 3.66 -16.01 -1.36
CA SER A 59 4.42 -15.90 -0.11
C SER A 59 4.83 -14.48 0.24
N LEU A 60 4.75 -13.54 -0.71
CA LEU A 60 5.21 -12.16 -0.52
C LEU A 60 4.43 -11.46 0.59
N SER A 61 5.17 -10.85 1.49
CA SER A 61 4.67 -10.02 2.60
C SER A 61 5.06 -8.55 2.46
N TRP A 62 5.98 -8.24 1.56
CA TRP A 62 6.40 -6.88 1.28
C TRP A 62 6.95 -6.75 -0.14
N ILE A 63 6.44 -5.77 -0.88
CA ILE A 63 7.03 -5.27 -2.11
C ILE A 63 7.38 -3.78 -1.96
N ASP A 64 8.62 -3.44 -2.27
CA ASP A 64 9.11 -2.06 -2.35
C ASP A 64 9.48 -1.72 -3.79
N ALA A 65 8.57 -1.09 -4.51
CA ALA A 65 8.74 -0.58 -5.87
C ALA A 65 8.72 0.95 -5.88
N ASN A 66 9.17 1.60 -4.81
CA ASN A 66 9.21 3.07 -4.77
C ASN A 66 10.09 3.64 -5.88
N ASN A 67 9.67 4.76 -6.45
CA ASN A 67 10.34 5.50 -7.52
C ASN A 67 10.52 4.74 -8.84
N CYS A 68 9.76 3.66 -9.11
CA CYS A 68 9.74 3.02 -10.43
C CYS A 68 8.94 3.89 -11.41
N LYS A 69 9.61 4.84 -12.06
CA LYS A 69 8.95 5.87 -12.89
C LYS A 69 8.34 5.35 -14.19
N SER A 70 8.82 4.22 -14.71
CA SER A 70 8.29 3.61 -15.93
C SER A 70 7.27 2.51 -15.68
N LEU A 71 6.99 2.19 -14.40
CA LEU A 71 6.09 1.09 -14.07
C LEU A 71 4.64 1.47 -14.40
N GLU A 72 4.04 0.73 -15.33
CA GLU A 72 2.73 1.03 -15.91
C GLU A 72 1.66 0.01 -15.51
N ARG A 73 2.00 -1.29 -15.49
CA ARG A 73 1.04 -2.39 -15.30
C ARG A 73 1.55 -3.47 -14.37
N MET A 74 0.64 -4.30 -13.86
CA MET A 74 0.95 -5.44 -13.01
C MET A 74 0.04 -6.61 -13.38
N ASP A 75 0.63 -7.76 -13.65
CA ASP A 75 -0.10 -8.98 -14.00
C ASP A 75 -0.28 -9.91 -12.76
N CYS A 76 -0.12 -9.37 -11.56
CA CYS A 76 -0.11 -10.11 -10.30
C CYS A 76 -1.32 -9.81 -9.43
N CYS A 77 -1.65 -10.73 -8.52
CA CYS A 77 -2.59 -10.51 -7.43
C CYS A 77 -1.88 -10.68 -6.08
N PHE A 78 -2.20 -9.83 -5.13
CA PHE A 78 -1.62 -9.87 -3.80
C PHE A 78 -2.56 -10.60 -2.83
N ASN A 79 -2.39 -11.91 -2.71
CA ASN A 79 -3.28 -12.76 -1.92
C ASN A 79 -2.91 -12.85 -0.42
N ASN A 80 -1.74 -12.33 -0.03
CA ASN A 80 -1.32 -12.35 1.36
C ASN A 80 -1.99 -11.20 2.13
N PRO A 81 -2.83 -11.47 3.15
CA PRO A 81 -3.52 -10.44 3.91
C PRO A 81 -2.58 -9.55 4.73
N GLU A 82 -1.32 -9.94 4.97
CA GLU A 82 -0.34 -9.16 5.72
C GLU A 82 0.63 -8.39 4.80
N ILE A 83 0.33 -8.27 3.50
CA ILE A 83 1.26 -7.69 2.53
C ILE A 83 1.39 -6.17 2.64
N ARG A 84 2.62 -5.68 2.61
CA ARG A 84 2.95 -4.24 2.47
C ARG A 84 3.23 -3.93 1.01
N LEU A 85 2.51 -2.95 0.46
CA LEU A 85 2.69 -2.50 -0.92
C LEU A 85 3.26 -1.10 -0.95
N GLN A 86 4.39 -0.89 -1.61
CA GLN A 86 4.98 0.44 -1.75
C GLN A 86 5.28 0.78 -3.21
N PHE A 87 4.50 1.72 -3.74
CA PHE A 87 4.59 2.23 -5.11
C PHE A 87 4.66 3.76 -5.11
N ALA A 88 5.29 4.37 -4.11
CA ALA A 88 5.41 5.82 -4.06
C ALA A 88 6.15 6.31 -5.30
N ASN A 89 5.67 7.42 -5.89
CA ASN A 89 6.25 8.04 -7.08
C ASN A 89 6.22 7.19 -8.38
N CYS A 90 5.44 6.10 -8.44
CA CYS A 90 5.22 5.32 -9.67
C CYS A 90 4.17 5.96 -10.58
N PHE A 91 4.39 7.20 -11.01
CA PHE A 91 3.35 8.05 -11.61
C PHE A 91 2.72 7.51 -12.90
N LYS A 92 3.39 6.59 -13.60
CA LYS A 92 2.90 5.95 -14.81
C LYS A 92 1.98 4.75 -14.59
N LEU A 93 1.76 4.32 -13.34
CA LEU A 93 0.81 3.23 -13.05
C LEU A 93 -0.55 3.56 -13.67
N ASN A 94 -1.06 2.64 -14.48
CA ASN A 94 -2.36 2.73 -15.12
C ASN A 94 -3.50 2.59 -14.07
N GLN A 95 -4.73 2.85 -14.50
CA GLN A 95 -5.86 2.84 -13.58
C GLN A 95 -6.12 1.44 -13.00
N GLU A 96 -6.03 0.41 -13.82
CA GLU A 96 -6.20 -1.00 -13.40
C GLU A 96 -5.23 -1.40 -12.29
N ALA A 97 -3.94 -1.05 -12.43
CA ALA A 97 -2.92 -1.32 -11.44
C ALA A 97 -3.18 -0.54 -10.13
N ARG A 98 -3.64 0.70 -10.23
CA ARG A 98 -4.02 1.51 -9.05
C ARG A 98 -5.23 0.93 -8.34
N ASP A 99 -6.24 0.48 -9.08
CA ASP A 99 -7.44 -0.14 -8.55
C ASP A 99 -7.11 -1.46 -7.86
N LEU A 100 -6.26 -2.29 -8.48
CA LEU A 100 -5.74 -3.51 -7.87
C LEU A 100 -5.06 -3.22 -6.52
N ILE A 101 -4.15 -2.24 -6.45
CA ILE A 101 -3.48 -1.85 -5.19
C ILE A 101 -4.51 -1.34 -4.17
N MET A 102 -5.47 -0.53 -4.59
CA MET A 102 -6.48 0.08 -3.72
C MET A 102 -7.45 -0.95 -3.12
N HIS A 103 -7.77 -1.98 -3.90
CA HIS A 103 -8.69 -3.06 -3.53
C HIS A 103 -7.97 -4.32 -3.01
N THR A 104 -6.63 -4.29 -2.92
CA THR A 104 -5.89 -5.37 -2.27
C THR A 104 -6.31 -5.45 -0.80
N SER A 105 -6.83 -6.61 -0.42
CA SER A 105 -7.25 -6.89 0.96
C SER A 105 -6.03 -7.14 1.83
N THR A 106 -5.47 -6.07 2.40
CA THR A 106 -4.35 -6.12 3.34
C THR A 106 -4.70 -5.48 4.68
N SER A 107 -4.27 -6.11 5.77
CA SER A 107 -4.30 -5.58 7.14
C SER A 107 -3.16 -4.59 7.42
N ARG A 108 -2.20 -4.48 6.49
CA ARG A 108 -1.08 -3.53 6.56
C ARG A 108 -1.45 -2.25 5.81
N TYR A 109 -0.60 -1.83 4.88
CA TYR A 109 -0.80 -0.59 4.14
C TYR A 109 -0.36 -0.76 2.70
N ALA A 110 -0.96 0.05 1.84
CA ALA A 110 -0.54 0.26 0.47
C ALA A 110 -0.21 1.74 0.25
N MET A 111 0.90 2.01 -0.42
CA MET A 111 1.29 3.35 -0.86
C MET A 111 1.20 3.39 -2.38
N LEU A 112 0.40 4.31 -2.90
CA LEU A 112 0.22 4.56 -4.32
C LEU A 112 0.53 6.03 -4.64
N PRO A 113 0.92 6.36 -5.88
CA PRO A 113 1.09 7.74 -6.29
C PRO A 113 -0.27 8.42 -6.38
N GLY A 114 -0.39 9.61 -5.80
CA GLY A 114 -1.66 10.34 -5.82
C GLY A 114 -1.49 11.79 -5.39
N THR A 115 -2.28 12.67 -5.99
CA THR A 115 -2.34 14.09 -5.63
C THR A 115 -3.57 14.41 -4.78
N GLN A 116 -4.57 13.54 -4.76
CA GLN A 116 -5.84 13.71 -4.04
C GLN A 116 -6.29 12.36 -3.46
N ILE A 117 -7.12 12.40 -2.42
CA ILE A 117 -7.76 11.19 -1.89
C ILE A 117 -8.82 10.69 -2.89
N PRO A 118 -8.86 9.37 -3.20
CA PRO A 118 -9.84 8.80 -4.12
C PRO A 118 -11.29 9.14 -3.76
N ALA A 119 -12.16 9.28 -4.77
CA ALA A 119 -13.56 9.69 -4.59
C ALA A 119 -14.34 8.80 -3.60
N CYS A 120 -14.03 7.50 -3.53
CA CYS A 120 -14.70 6.53 -2.66
C CYS A 120 -14.55 6.79 -1.15
N PHE A 121 -13.62 7.63 -0.72
CA PHE A 121 -13.52 8.05 0.68
C PHE A 121 -14.45 9.24 0.94
N ASN A 122 -15.64 8.93 1.47
CA ASN A 122 -16.73 9.89 1.63
C ASN A 122 -16.55 10.80 2.85
N HIS A 123 -15.87 10.34 3.89
CA HIS A 123 -15.51 11.17 5.05
C HIS A 123 -14.11 11.70 4.87
N ARG A 124 -13.90 13.02 4.91
CA ARG A 124 -12.60 13.66 4.67
C ARG A 124 -12.30 14.77 5.66
N ALA A 125 -11.03 14.94 6.00
CA ALA A 125 -10.54 16.09 6.74
C ALA A 125 -9.25 16.63 6.11
N THR A 126 -9.19 17.96 6.00
CA THR A 126 -8.09 18.71 5.36
C THR A 126 -7.15 19.35 6.39
N ALA A 127 -7.42 19.18 7.69
CA ALA A 127 -6.64 19.77 8.77
C ALA A 127 -6.50 18.81 9.95
N GLY A 128 -5.25 18.52 10.36
CA GLY A 128 -4.94 18.01 11.70
C GLY A 128 -4.96 16.50 11.92
N GLY A 129 -5.15 15.66 10.89
CA GLY A 129 -5.14 14.20 11.07
C GLY A 129 -6.27 13.64 11.94
N LEU A 130 -7.20 14.49 12.39
CA LEU A 130 -8.38 14.12 13.16
C LEU A 130 -9.59 14.12 12.23
N LEU A 131 -10.36 13.03 12.23
CA LEU A 131 -11.56 12.88 11.43
C LEU A 131 -12.71 12.37 12.31
N PRO A 132 -13.60 13.26 12.79
CA PRO A 132 -14.81 12.86 13.50
C PRO A 132 -15.84 12.29 12.52
N ILE A 133 -16.45 11.15 12.87
CA ILE A 133 -17.52 10.52 12.12
C ILE A 133 -18.75 10.37 13.00
N LYS A 134 -19.88 10.87 12.48
CA LYS A 134 -21.21 10.61 13.03
C LYS A 134 -21.74 9.29 12.49
N LEU A 135 -22.01 8.34 13.39
CA LEU A 135 -22.67 7.09 13.05
C LEU A 135 -24.18 7.27 13.17
N ASN A 136 -24.90 7.20 12.06
CA ASN A 136 -26.36 7.33 12.03
C ASN A 136 -27.07 5.96 12.18
N VAL A 137 -26.45 4.99 12.86
CA VAL A 137 -26.98 3.61 12.98
C VAL A 137 -27.27 3.31 14.45
N SER A 138 -28.54 3.02 14.75
CA SER A 138 -29.03 2.61 16.07
C SER A 138 -29.92 1.37 15.93
N PRO A 139 -29.61 0.23 16.59
CA PRO A 139 -28.42 -0.01 17.41
C PRO A 139 -27.14 -0.11 16.56
N LEU A 140 -25.98 0.16 17.18
CA LEU A 140 -24.69 -0.02 16.51
C LEU A 140 -24.44 -1.51 16.21
N PRO A 141 -23.91 -1.86 15.03
CA PRO A 141 -23.49 -3.23 14.73
C PRO A 141 -22.42 -3.72 15.71
N THR A 142 -22.36 -5.04 15.93
CA THR A 142 -21.34 -5.69 16.77
C THR A 142 -19.91 -5.49 16.27
N SER A 143 -19.73 -5.25 14.96
CA SER A 143 -18.44 -4.91 14.37
C SER A 143 -18.60 -3.89 13.24
N LEU A 144 -17.70 -2.91 13.19
CA LEU A 144 -17.58 -1.94 12.10
C LEU A 144 -16.19 -2.05 11.49
N ARG A 145 -16.12 -2.09 10.15
CA ARG A 145 -14.85 -2.06 9.42
C ARG A 145 -14.71 -0.74 8.67
N PHE A 146 -13.49 -0.22 8.65
CA PHE A 146 -13.16 1.02 7.97
C PHE A 146 -11.88 0.84 7.17
N GLN A 147 -11.83 1.45 6.00
CA GLN A 147 -10.62 1.65 5.22
C GLN A 147 -10.24 3.13 5.30
N ALA A 148 -8.96 3.40 5.58
CA ALA A 148 -8.42 4.74 5.66
C ALA A 148 -7.49 5.03 4.48
N CYS A 149 -7.55 6.24 3.95
CA CYS A 149 -6.58 6.78 3.00
C CYS A 149 -5.98 8.05 3.57
N ILE A 150 -4.65 8.15 3.51
CA ILE A 150 -3.91 9.29 4.05
C ILE A 150 -3.06 9.87 2.94
N ARG A 151 -3.28 11.15 2.61
CA ARG A 151 -2.41 11.88 1.69
C ARG A 151 -1.24 12.46 2.46
N LEU A 152 -0.07 11.89 2.22
CA LEU A 152 1.19 12.36 2.78
C LEU A 152 1.84 13.40 1.85
N VAL A 153 2.44 14.43 2.45
CA VAL A 153 3.30 15.39 1.75
C VAL A 153 4.62 15.52 2.49
N ILE A 154 5.68 15.79 1.74
CA ILE A 154 7.01 16.07 2.31
C ILE A 154 6.89 17.35 3.14
N ARG A 155 7.47 17.34 4.36
CA ARG A 155 7.52 18.51 5.22
C ARG A 155 8.25 19.68 4.51
N ALA A 156 7.52 20.75 4.22
CA ALA A 156 8.04 22.11 4.24
C ALA A 156 7.63 22.71 5.59
N ASN A 157 8.59 23.23 6.37
CA ASN A 157 8.41 23.67 7.75
C ASN A 157 7.05 24.30 8.04
N LYS A 158 6.17 23.53 8.70
CA LYS A 158 5.06 24.06 9.49
C LYS A 158 4.58 22.99 10.48
N ILE A 159 4.62 23.36 11.75
CA ILE A 159 3.98 22.65 12.84
C ILE A 159 2.53 23.15 12.87
N ARG A 160 1.57 22.23 12.96
CA ARG A 160 0.22 22.55 13.43
C ARG A 160 -0.18 21.48 14.42
N GLU A 161 -0.35 21.91 15.67
CA GLU A 161 -1.17 21.21 16.64
C GLU A 161 -2.64 21.49 16.34
N SER A 162 -3.49 20.52 16.61
CA SER A 162 -4.94 20.70 16.69
C SER A 162 -5.43 19.85 17.85
N SER A 163 -5.94 20.51 18.88
CA SER A 163 -6.72 19.87 19.94
C SER A 163 -8.17 20.35 19.81
N THR A 164 -9.11 19.42 19.92
CA THR A 164 -10.52 19.73 20.14
C THR A 164 -11.10 18.75 21.14
N LEU A 165 -11.79 19.29 22.14
CA LEU A 165 -12.64 18.52 23.04
C LEU A 165 -13.92 18.10 22.29
N VAL A 166 -14.31 16.85 22.42
CA VAL A 166 -15.56 16.32 21.85
C VAL A 166 -16.49 15.90 22.99
N THR A 167 -17.71 16.42 22.95
CA THR A 167 -18.84 15.98 23.79
C THR A 167 -19.81 15.14 22.94
N SER A 168 -19.94 13.86 23.32
CA SER A 168 -20.94 12.83 22.94
C SER A 168 -20.80 12.09 21.58
N MET A 169 -21.06 10.77 21.64
CA MET A 169 -21.25 9.68 20.63
C MET A 169 -20.61 9.74 19.22
N GLU A 170 -19.58 10.54 18.97
CA GLU A 170 -18.82 10.51 17.70
C GLU A 170 -17.59 9.59 17.79
N LEU A 171 -17.34 8.77 16.76
CA LEU A 171 -16.05 8.09 16.61
C LEU A 171 -15.03 9.09 16.06
N VAL A 172 -13.95 9.31 16.78
CA VAL A 172 -12.85 10.17 16.33
C VAL A 172 -11.67 9.30 15.92
N PHE A 173 -11.33 9.34 14.63
CA PHE A 173 -10.13 8.68 14.13
C PHE A 173 -8.96 9.67 14.16
N GLU A 174 -7.90 9.27 14.86
CA GLU A 174 -6.65 10.02 14.90
C GLU A 174 -5.57 9.32 14.06
N PHE A 175 -5.08 10.03 13.05
CA PHE A 175 -4.00 9.58 12.20
C PHE A 175 -2.68 10.27 12.59
N ARG A 176 -1.64 9.47 12.83
CA ARG A 176 -0.31 9.95 13.18
C ARG A 176 0.74 9.36 12.24
N THR A 177 1.77 10.14 11.93
CA THR A 177 2.98 9.65 11.24
C THR A 177 4.10 9.53 12.26
N SER A 178 4.79 8.40 12.29
CA SER A 178 6.04 8.24 13.06
C SER A 178 7.25 8.85 12.34
N SER A 179 7.10 9.16 11.05
CA SER A 179 8.15 9.75 10.24
C SER A 179 8.14 11.26 10.31
N ILE A 180 9.28 11.83 10.74
CA ILE A 180 9.51 13.28 10.74
C ILE A 180 9.52 13.89 9.33
N LYS A 181 9.60 13.08 8.26
CA LYS A 181 9.67 13.55 6.87
C LYS A 181 8.29 13.86 6.28
N TRP A 182 7.24 13.23 6.80
CA TRP A 182 5.90 13.25 6.20
C TRP A 182 4.90 13.97 7.09
N ASN A 183 4.15 14.90 6.49
CA ASN A 183 2.97 15.50 7.08
C ASN A 183 1.70 14.90 6.46
N ILE A 184 0.67 14.71 7.29
CA ILE A 184 -0.68 14.39 6.82
C ILE A 184 -1.31 15.66 6.28
N ARG A 185 -1.55 15.71 4.97
CA ARG A 185 -2.22 16.85 4.34
C ARG A 185 -3.74 16.68 4.34
N GLU A 186 -4.19 15.44 4.17
CA GLU A 186 -5.59 15.09 4.07
C GLU A 186 -5.74 13.64 4.52
N CYS A 187 -6.83 13.31 5.17
CA CYS A 187 -7.22 11.94 5.48
C CYS A 187 -8.66 11.70 5.04
N GLY A 188 -8.95 10.45 4.71
CA GLY A 188 -10.25 10.00 4.27
C GLY A 188 -10.60 8.63 4.85
N LEU A 189 -11.88 8.42 5.14
CA LEU A 189 -12.42 7.16 5.65
C LEU A 189 -13.57 6.67 4.78
N LEU A 190 -13.57 5.35 4.56
CA LEU A 190 -14.62 4.60 3.91
C LEU A 190 -15.10 3.52 4.89
N GLN A 191 -16.38 3.54 5.22
CA GLN A 191 -17.00 2.49 6.03
C GLN A 191 -17.31 1.28 5.13
N ILE A 192 -16.78 0.12 5.50
CA ILE A 192 -17.05 -1.15 4.84
C ILE A 192 -18.06 -1.89 5.73
N MET A 193 -19.35 -1.75 5.43
CA MET A 193 -20.37 -2.57 6.10
C MET A 193 -20.32 -3.97 5.49
N GLU A 194 -19.82 -4.96 6.21
CA GLU A 194 -20.13 -6.34 5.85
C GLU A 194 -21.56 -6.66 6.27
N VAL A 195 -22.31 -7.24 5.33
CA VAL A 195 -23.59 -7.92 5.59
C VAL A 195 -23.32 -9.00 6.64
N PRO A 196 -24.21 -9.23 7.63
CA PRO A 196 -23.96 -10.24 8.66
C PRO A 196 -23.71 -11.59 7.97
N SER A 197 -22.57 -12.22 8.24
CA SER A 197 -22.40 -13.63 7.98
C SER A 197 -23.36 -14.37 8.91
N TYR A 198 -24.56 -14.63 8.43
CA TYR A 198 -25.42 -15.64 9.03
C TYR A 198 -24.77 -17.00 8.75
N SER A 199 -24.24 -17.57 9.84
CA SER A 199 -23.93 -18.99 10.10
C SER A 199 -23.54 -19.87 8.92
#